data_AF-A0A2P4S8W6-F1
#
_entry.id   AF-A0A2P4S8W6-F1
#
_cell.length_a   1.000
_cell.length_b   1.000
_cell.length_c   1.000
_cell.angle_alpha   90.00
_cell.angle_beta   90.00
_cell.angle_gamma   90.00
#
_symmetry.space_group_name_H-M   'P 1'
#
loop_
_entity.id
_entity.type
_entity.pdbx_description
1 polymer ?
#
loop_
_entity_poly.entity_id
_entity_poly.type
_entity_poly.pdbx_seq_one_letter_code
_entity_poly.pdbx_strand_id
1 'polypeptide(L)'
;TFEMLIKLAENYTSTLFCNAYRNMAAEAATRVQEFFTDVALFVFGTDISIEEFVNRFFDTLFPVVYNHMINPGLTDVTLEYAECLQMSRRDIRPFGNIPKKIIGRIGKSLLPSRNFLQALNLGIEVINTTDHLHFSKDCSRALLRMQYCPHCQGLILSKPCMGYCLNVIRGCLAYTAEVDLHWQRYIQSLEELSSAMHGTYDVEHVLLNFHSLVNDALMQARVNGPEITEQ
;
A
#
# COMPACT_ATOMS: atom_id res chain seq x y z
N THR A 1 0.46 3.59 11.84
CA THR A 1 -0.33 2.94 10.77
C THR A 1 0.08 3.50 9.43
N PHE A 2 -0.25 2.83 8.32
CA PHE A 2 0.07 3.32 6.96
C PHE A 2 -0.45 4.74 6.69
N GLU A 3 -1.66 5.07 7.13
CA GLU A 3 -2.23 6.41 7.00
C GLU A 3 -1.36 7.49 7.65
N MET A 4 -0.92 7.26 8.88
CA MET A 4 -0.05 8.18 9.62
C MET A 4 1.30 8.36 8.93
N LEU A 5 1.87 7.27 8.41
CA LEU A 5 3.14 7.30 7.69
C LEU A 5 3.03 8.13 6.39
N ILE A 6 1.97 7.89 5.61
CA ILE A 6 1.69 8.65 4.37
C ILE A 6 1.52 10.13 4.69
N LYS A 7 0.77 10.47 5.73
CA LYS A 7 0.60 11.87 6.15
C LYS A 7 1.91 12.52 6.60
N LEU A 8 2.77 11.77 7.29
CA LEU A 8 4.09 12.27 7.69
C LEU A 8 4.99 12.53 6.48
N ALA A 9 5.00 11.64 5.50
CA ALA A 9 5.74 11.81 4.24
C ALA A 9 5.24 13.01 3.42
N GLU A 10 3.91 13.22 3.36
CA GLU A 10 3.29 14.41 2.77
C GLU A 10 3.76 15.69 3.45
N ASN A 11 3.77 15.71 4.80
CA ASN A 11 4.22 16.85 5.58
C ASN A 11 5.70 17.16 5.35
N TYR A 12 6.58 16.15 5.30
CA TYR A 12 8.01 16.36 5.01
C TYR A 12 8.24 16.91 3.60
N THR A 13 7.51 16.40 2.62
CA THR A 13 7.58 16.87 1.23
C THR A 13 7.05 18.29 1.09
N SER A 14 5.96 18.63 1.78
CA SER A 14 5.44 20.00 1.82
C SER A 14 6.41 20.95 2.52
N THR A 15 7.03 20.51 3.61
CA THR A 15 8.03 21.28 4.38
C THR A 15 9.27 21.59 3.53
N LEU A 16 9.70 20.67 2.66
CA LEU A 16 10.77 20.94 1.69
C LEU A 16 10.46 22.18 0.85
N PHE A 17 9.27 22.24 0.25
CA PHE A 17 8.87 23.39 -0.56
C PHE A 17 8.77 24.66 0.27
N CYS A 18 8.14 24.61 1.45
CA CYS A 18 8.01 25.77 2.35
C CYS A 18 9.37 26.33 2.82
N ASN A 19 10.38 25.49 2.98
CA ASN A 19 11.67 25.92 3.49
C ASN A 19 12.67 26.28 2.38
N ALA A 20 12.84 25.42 1.39
CA ALA A 20 13.87 25.54 0.36
C ALA A 20 13.38 26.19 -0.94
N TYR A 21 12.07 26.12 -1.25
CA TYR A 21 11.50 26.53 -2.52
C TYR A 21 10.24 27.40 -2.36
N ARG A 22 10.33 28.42 -1.51
CA ARG A 22 9.21 29.24 -1.04
C ARG A 22 8.33 29.83 -2.15
N ASN A 23 8.94 30.25 -3.26
CA ASN A 23 8.24 30.82 -4.41
C ASN A 23 7.34 29.80 -5.13
N MET A 24 7.62 28.50 -5.01
CA MET A 24 6.83 27.42 -5.59
C MET A 24 5.89 26.76 -4.58
N ALA A 25 5.97 27.10 -3.28
CA ALA A 25 5.34 26.31 -2.22
C ALA A 25 3.82 26.25 -2.32
N ALA A 26 3.15 27.36 -2.64
CA ALA A 26 1.70 27.40 -2.78
C ALA A 26 1.21 26.53 -3.96
N GLU A 27 1.88 26.63 -5.11
CA GLU A 27 1.55 25.85 -6.31
C GLU A 27 1.88 24.36 -6.13
N ALA A 28 3.00 24.05 -5.46
CA ALA A 28 3.44 22.68 -5.22
C ALA A 28 2.56 21.94 -4.19
N ALA A 29 1.96 22.64 -3.22
CA ALA A 29 1.19 22.04 -2.14
C ALA A 29 0.09 21.10 -2.64
N THR A 30 -0.72 21.54 -3.63
CA THR A 30 -1.79 20.71 -4.20
C THR A 30 -1.24 19.45 -4.89
N ARG A 31 -0.12 19.55 -5.63
CA ARG A 31 0.47 18.39 -6.33
C ARG A 31 1.02 17.37 -5.34
N VAL A 32 1.64 17.84 -4.26
CA VAL A 32 2.13 16.97 -3.17
C VAL A 32 0.95 16.25 -2.51
N GLN A 33 -0.11 16.98 -2.17
CA GLN A 33 -1.31 16.39 -1.56
C GLN A 33 -1.97 15.35 -2.46
N GLU A 34 -2.15 15.64 -3.76
CA GLU A 34 -2.71 14.71 -4.74
C GLU A 34 -1.85 13.44 -4.83
N PHE A 35 -0.53 13.58 -4.94
CA PHE A 35 0.39 12.44 -5.00
C PHE A 35 0.25 11.50 -3.78
N PHE A 36 0.22 12.05 -2.57
CA PHE A 36 0.08 11.22 -1.36
C PHE A 36 -1.34 10.66 -1.19
N THR A 37 -2.35 11.32 -1.76
CA THR A 37 -3.70 10.76 -1.88
C THR A 37 -3.70 9.53 -2.78
N ASP A 38 -3.04 9.59 -3.95
CA ASP A 38 -2.90 8.45 -4.85
C ASP A 38 -2.11 7.30 -4.22
N VAL A 39 -1.05 7.61 -3.46
CA VAL A 39 -0.30 6.61 -2.67
C VAL A 39 -1.21 5.91 -1.68
N ALA A 40 -2.06 6.65 -0.95
CA ALA A 40 -3.02 6.06 -0.02
C ALA A 40 -4.03 5.16 -0.75
N LEU A 41 -4.66 5.68 -1.82
CA LEU A 41 -5.62 4.91 -2.62
C LEU A 41 -5.01 3.61 -3.15
N PHE A 42 -3.76 3.67 -3.65
CA PHE A 42 -3.03 2.49 -4.10
C PHE A 42 -2.82 1.46 -2.98
N VAL A 43 -2.29 1.90 -1.83
CA VAL A 43 -1.99 1.02 -0.69
C VAL A 43 -3.26 0.36 -0.15
N PHE A 44 -4.38 1.10 -0.12
CA PHE A 44 -5.68 0.59 0.34
C PHE A 44 -6.49 -0.14 -0.74
N GLY A 45 -5.89 -0.44 -1.89
CA GLY A 45 -6.40 -1.42 -2.84
C GLY A 45 -7.13 -0.86 -4.06
N THR A 46 -7.18 0.46 -4.24
CA THR A 46 -7.69 1.07 -5.47
C THR A 46 -6.76 0.75 -6.64
N ASP A 47 -7.32 0.44 -7.80
CA ASP A 47 -6.56 0.08 -9.00
C ASP A 47 -6.04 1.32 -9.72
N ILE A 48 -4.93 1.87 -9.19
CA ILE A 48 -4.22 3.01 -9.76
C ILE A 48 -2.80 2.56 -10.12
N SER A 49 -2.25 3.03 -11.24
CA SER A 49 -0.89 2.71 -11.63
C SER A 49 0.14 3.60 -10.91
N ILE A 50 1.17 2.97 -10.32
CA ILE A 50 2.32 3.68 -9.74
C ILE A 50 3.03 4.54 -10.78
N GLU A 51 3.17 4.03 -11.99
CA GLU A 51 3.77 4.78 -13.08
C GLU A 51 2.92 6.02 -13.42
N GLU A 52 1.60 5.89 -13.41
CA GLU A 52 0.69 6.97 -13.77
C GLU A 52 0.73 8.12 -12.75
N PHE A 53 0.52 7.84 -11.46
CA PHE A 53 0.47 8.93 -10.46
C PHE A 53 1.85 9.57 -10.23
N VAL A 54 2.95 8.80 -10.33
CA VAL A 54 4.30 9.38 -10.27
C VAL A 54 4.55 10.27 -11.49
N ASN A 55 4.19 9.83 -12.69
CA ASN A 55 4.35 10.66 -13.87
C ASN A 55 3.48 11.92 -13.80
N ARG A 56 2.21 11.80 -13.40
CA ARG A 56 1.29 12.94 -13.22
C ARG A 56 1.84 13.97 -12.24
N PHE A 57 2.43 13.54 -11.13
CA PHE A 57 3.10 14.43 -10.19
C PHE A 57 4.22 15.24 -10.86
N PHE A 58 5.10 14.60 -11.63
CA PHE A 58 6.18 15.30 -12.33
C PHE A 58 5.71 16.11 -13.54
N ASP A 59 4.67 15.66 -14.25
CA ASP A 59 4.03 16.40 -15.34
C ASP A 59 3.49 17.74 -14.80
N THR A 60 2.70 17.70 -13.73
CA THR A 60 2.08 18.90 -13.12
C THR A 60 3.05 19.79 -12.34
N LEU A 61 4.16 19.22 -11.85
CA LEU A 61 5.23 19.98 -11.19
C LEU A 61 6.12 20.73 -12.19
N PHE A 62 6.28 20.20 -13.41
CA PHE A 62 7.24 20.77 -14.37
C PHE A 62 6.97 22.23 -14.75
N PRO A 63 5.73 22.67 -15.08
CA PRO A 63 5.47 24.09 -15.36
C PRO A 63 5.85 25.03 -14.21
N VAL A 64 5.62 24.60 -12.96
CA VAL A 64 5.97 25.36 -11.76
C VAL A 64 7.49 25.51 -11.66
N VAL A 65 8.23 24.41 -11.84
CA VAL A 65 9.69 24.40 -11.82
C VAL A 65 10.27 25.21 -12.97
N TYR A 66 9.67 25.09 -14.15
CA TYR A 66 10.11 25.83 -15.33
C TYR A 66 10.00 27.34 -15.08
N ASN A 67 8.83 27.80 -14.63
CA ASN A 67 8.58 29.21 -14.37
C ASN A 67 9.48 29.77 -13.27
N HIS A 68 9.65 29.05 -12.16
CA HIS A 68 10.32 29.61 -10.98
C HIS A 68 11.82 29.31 -10.87
N MET A 69 12.33 28.32 -11.60
CA MET A 69 13.74 27.90 -11.51
C MET A 69 14.50 27.91 -12.83
N ILE A 70 13.85 27.58 -13.94
CA ILE A 70 14.53 27.47 -15.25
C ILE A 70 14.47 28.80 -16.00
N ASN A 71 13.29 29.40 -16.09
CA ASN A 71 13.07 30.65 -16.82
C ASN A 71 12.22 31.67 -16.02
N PRO A 72 12.77 32.22 -14.92
CA PRO A 72 12.08 33.16 -14.04
C PRO A 72 11.76 34.53 -14.67
N GLY A 73 12.25 34.79 -15.88
CA GLY A 73 11.95 36.02 -16.62
C GLY A 73 10.65 35.96 -17.42
N LEU A 74 10.02 34.78 -17.54
CA LEU A 74 8.81 34.58 -18.33
C LEU A 74 7.56 34.91 -17.50
N THR A 75 7.28 36.20 -17.33
CA THR A 75 6.03 36.66 -16.68
C THR A 75 4.83 36.28 -17.54
N ASP A 76 3.82 35.63 -16.93
CA ASP A 76 2.58 35.11 -17.54
C ASP A 76 2.78 33.95 -18.53
N VAL A 77 3.23 32.80 -18.02
CA VAL A 77 2.99 31.51 -18.68
C VAL A 77 1.47 31.34 -18.86
N THR A 78 1.01 31.40 -20.12
CA THR A 78 -0.41 31.14 -20.43
C THR A 78 -0.76 29.70 -20.06
N LEU A 79 -2.05 29.44 -19.82
CA LEU A 79 -2.53 28.08 -19.55
C LEU A 79 -2.11 27.12 -20.67
N GLU A 80 -2.18 27.56 -21.93
CA GLU A 80 -1.78 26.72 -23.07
C GLU A 80 -0.28 26.39 -23.04
N TYR A 81 0.58 27.33 -22.63
CA TYR A 81 2.01 27.07 -22.51
C TYR A 81 2.31 26.13 -21.34
N ALA A 82 1.60 26.25 -20.22
CA ALA A 82 1.72 25.30 -19.11
C ALA A 82 1.31 23.88 -19.54
N GLU A 83 0.20 23.71 -20.26
CA GLU A 83 -0.24 22.42 -20.79
C GLU A 83 0.77 21.83 -21.78
N CYS A 84 1.34 22.67 -22.66
CA CYS A 84 2.41 22.27 -23.57
C CYS A 84 3.64 21.75 -22.82
N LEU A 85 4.07 22.45 -21.76
CA LEU A 85 5.17 22.00 -20.90
C LEU A 85 4.86 20.65 -20.25
N GLN A 86 3.65 20.45 -19.73
CA GLN A 86 3.25 19.16 -19.14
C GLN A 86 3.38 18.02 -20.15
N MET A 87 2.84 18.20 -21.36
CA MET A 87 2.90 17.18 -22.42
C MET A 87 4.33 16.90 -22.88
N SER A 88 5.17 17.93 -22.91
CA SER A 88 6.56 17.84 -23.40
C SER A 88 7.56 17.34 -22.35
N ARG A 89 7.16 17.24 -21.08
CA ARG A 89 8.04 16.85 -19.95
C ARG A 89 8.80 15.55 -20.22
N ARG A 90 8.16 14.56 -20.84
CA ARG A 90 8.77 13.23 -21.09
C ARG A 90 9.87 13.27 -22.15
N ASP A 91 9.75 14.18 -23.10
CA ASP A 91 10.71 14.37 -24.19
C ASP A 91 11.88 15.25 -23.72
N ILE A 92 11.56 16.37 -23.05
CA ILE A 92 12.54 17.32 -22.49
C ILE A 92 13.35 16.70 -21.33
N ARG A 93 12.73 15.81 -20.54
CA ARG A 93 13.32 15.14 -19.36
C ARG A 93 14.01 16.12 -18.38
N PRO A 94 13.30 17.15 -17.88
CA PRO A 94 13.86 18.15 -16.98
C PRO A 94 14.42 17.53 -15.70
N PHE A 95 13.74 16.50 -15.17
CA PHE A 95 14.14 15.78 -13.95
C PHE A 95 15.10 14.61 -14.21
N GLY A 96 15.61 14.46 -15.44
CA GLY A 96 16.45 13.33 -15.85
C GLY A 96 15.79 11.97 -15.59
N ASN A 97 16.55 11.04 -15.00
CA ASN A 97 16.09 9.67 -14.70
C ASN A 97 15.39 9.53 -13.34
N ILE A 98 15.19 10.61 -12.59
CA ILE A 98 14.68 10.56 -11.22
C ILE A 98 13.23 10.05 -11.15
N PRO A 99 12.28 10.48 -12.01
CA PRO A 99 10.92 9.92 -12.01
C PRO A 99 10.92 8.39 -12.18
N LYS A 100 11.75 7.85 -13.08
CA LYS A 100 11.90 6.40 -13.28
C LYS A 100 12.47 5.69 -12.04
N LYS A 101 13.44 6.30 -11.36
CA LYS A 101 13.99 5.77 -10.09
C LYS A 101 12.91 5.75 -8.99
N ILE A 102 12.09 6.79 -8.91
CA ILE A 102 10.98 6.88 -7.95
C ILE A 102 9.95 5.78 -8.23
N ILE A 103 9.52 5.61 -9.48
CA ILE A 103 8.60 4.51 -9.87
C ILE A 103 9.15 3.16 -9.40
N GLY A 104 10.43 2.89 -9.63
CA GLY A 104 11.06 1.64 -9.19
C GLY A 104 11.13 1.48 -7.68
N ARG A 105 11.48 2.55 -6.93
CA ARG A 105 11.60 2.49 -5.45
C ARG A 105 10.24 2.36 -4.78
N ILE A 106 9.29 3.21 -5.17
CA ILE A 106 7.92 3.19 -4.67
C ILE A 106 7.24 1.87 -5.06
N GLY A 107 7.43 1.40 -6.29
CA GLY A 107 6.90 0.11 -6.74
C GLY A 107 7.35 -1.08 -5.90
N LYS A 108 8.64 -1.18 -5.62
CA LYS A 108 9.21 -2.24 -4.77
C LYS A 108 8.73 -2.19 -3.32
N SER A 109 8.24 -1.04 -2.87
CA SER A 109 7.86 -0.80 -1.48
C SER A 109 6.34 -0.89 -1.25
N LEU A 110 5.56 -0.25 -2.11
CA LEU A 110 4.10 -0.20 -1.97
C LEU A 110 3.41 -1.48 -2.42
N LEU A 111 3.94 -2.20 -3.42
CA LEU A 111 3.29 -3.40 -3.93
C LEU A 111 3.23 -4.53 -2.87
N PRO A 112 4.33 -4.89 -2.17
CA PRO A 112 4.27 -5.80 -1.02
C PRO A 112 3.31 -5.30 0.07
N SER A 113 3.35 -4.00 0.36
CA SER A 113 2.49 -3.38 1.39
C SER A 113 1.00 -3.51 1.07
N ARG A 114 0.60 -3.26 -0.19
CA ARG A 114 -0.77 -3.45 -0.68
C ARG A 114 -1.18 -4.92 -0.58
N ASN A 115 -0.34 -5.83 -1.08
CA ASN A 115 -0.62 -7.26 -1.05
C ASN A 115 -0.79 -7.77 0.38
N PHE A 116 0.01 -7.26 1.32
CA PHE A 116 -0.07 -7.62 2.73
C PHE A 116 -1.41 -7.18 3.36
N LEU A 117 -1.84 -5.94 3.12
CA LEU A 117 -3.14 -5.45 3.60
C LEU A 117 -4.31 -6.21 2.96
N GLN A 118 -4.25 -6.49 1.65
CA GLN A 118 -5.26 -7.29 0.97
C GLN A 118 -5.32 -8.72 1.51
N ALA A 119 -4.17 -9.34 1.75
CA ALA A 119 -4.08 -10.66 2.36
C ALA A 119 -4.73 -10.65 3.75
N LEU A 120 -4.39 -9.68 4.61
CA LEU A 120 -5.00 -9.54 5.94
C LEU A 120 -6.53 -9.41 5.87
N ASN A 121 -7.06 -8.60 4.95
CA ASN A 121 -8.50 -8.46 4.75
C ASN A 121 -9.16 -9.78 4.32
N LEU A 122 -8.52 -10.52 3.41
CA LEU A 122 -8.98 -11.86 3.03
C LEU A 122 -8.93 -12.83 4.22
N GLY A 123 -7.89 -12.75 5.05
CA GLY A 123 -7.80 -13.55 6.28
C GLY A 123 -8.97 -13.29 7.24
N ILE A 124 -9.37 -12.04 7.40
CA ILE A 124 -10.55 -11.65 8.19
C ILE A 124 -11.82 -12.27 7.58
N GLU A 125 -12.00 -12.19 6.26
CA GLU A 125 -13.16 -12.75 5.56
C GLU A 125 -13.25 -14.28 5.71
N VAL A 126 -12.11 -14.98 5.60
CA VAL A 126 -12.04 -16.43 5.80
C VAL A 126 -12.43 -16.78 7.23
N ILE A 127 -11.85 -16.11 8.24
CA ILE A 127 -12.16 -16.35 9.65
C ILE A 127 -13.65 -16.15 9.90
N ASN A 128 -14.22 -15.01 9.47
CA ASN A 128 -15.64 -14.70 9.65
C ASN A 128 -16.54 -15.75 8.96
N THR A 129 -16.16 -16.22 7.78
CA THR A 129 -16.91 -17.26 7.06
C THR A 129 -16.85 -18.60 7.80
N THR A 130 -15.68 -18.96 8.34
CA THR A 130 -15.49 -20.20 9.10
C THR A 130 -16.07 -20.15 10.52
N ASP A 131 -16.39 -18.99 11.07
CA ASP A 131 -17.02 -18.85 12.40
C ASP A 131 -18.49 -19.29 12.40
N HIS A 132 -19.16 -19.20 11.25
CA HIS A 132 -20.55 -19.61 11.07
C HIS A 132 -20.72 -21.11 10.80
N LEU A 133 -20.20 -21.96 11.70
CA LEU A 133 -20.28 -23.42 11.56
C LEU A 133 -21.71 -23.94 11.78
N HIS A 134 -22.27 -24.54 10.74
CA HIS A 134 -23.51 -25.29 10.83
C HIS A 134 -23.23 -26.76 11.16
N PHE A 135 -23.55 -27.17 12.39
CA PHE A 135 -23.47 -28.58 12.77
C PHE A 135 -24.54 -29.40 12.06
N SER A 136 -24.11 -30.46 11.37
CA SER A 136 -25.02 -31.42 10.76
C SER A 136 -25.84 -32.15 11.84
N LYS A 137 -27.00 -32.70 11.45
CA LYS A 137 -27.82 -33.52 12.36
C LYS A 137 -27.04 -34.69 12.96
N ASP A 138 -26.13 -35.27 12.17
CA ASP A 138 -25.30 -36.39 12.62
C ASP A 138 -24.23 -35.95 13.62
N CYS A 139 -23.59 -34.79 13.40
CA CYS A 139 -22.71 -34.17 14.40
C CYS A 139 -23.46 -33.88 15.70
N SER A 140 -24.64 -33.25 15.63
CA SER A 140 -25.45 -32.96 16.82
C SER A 140 -25.81 -34.23 17.60
N ARG A 141 -26.14 -35.33 16.90
CA ARG A 141 -26.39 -36.64 17.53
C ARG A 141 -25.12 -37.23 18.17
N ALA A 142 -23.97 -37.11 17.50
CA ALA A 142 -22.70 -37.61 17.99
C ALA A 142 -22.24 -36.85 19.25
N LEU A 143 -22.35 -35.51 19.25
CA LEU A 143 -22.08 -34.66 20.41
C LEU A 143 -23.01 -35.01 21.59
N LEU A 144 -24.32 -35.15 21.33
CA LEU A 144 -25.28 -35.51 22.38
C LEU A 144 -24.96 -36.88 22.99
N ARG A 145 -24.60 -37.87 22.16
CA ARG A 145 -24.18 -39.20 22.64
C ARG A 145 -22.90 -39.13 23.47
N MET A 146 -21.93 -38.35 23.02
CA MET A 146 -20.67 -38.20 23.72
C MET A 146 -20.82 -37.50 25.07
N GLN A 147 -21.66 -36.47 25.15
CA GLN A 147 -21.74 -35.59 26.30
C GLN A 147 -22.84 -35.97 27.30
N TYR A 148 -23.99 -36.46 26.84
CA TYR A 148 -25.17 -36.64 27.70
C TYR A 148 -25.61 -38.09 27.90
N CYS A 149 -25.31 -39.02 26.99
CA CYS A 149 -25.72 -40.43 27.19
C CYS A 149 -25.16 -41.08 28.47
N PRO A 150 -23.94 -40.80 28.95
CA PRO A 150 -23.45 -41.34 30.22
C PRO A 150 -24.36 -40.95 31.40
N HIS A 151 -24.88 -39.72 31.41
CA HIS A 151 -25.81 -39.27 32.45
C HIS A 151 -27.12 -40.07 32.43
N CYS A 152 -27.67 -40.33 31.24
CA CYS A 152 -28.87 -41.17 31.09
C CYS A 152 -28.65 -42.63 31.53
N GLN A 153 -27.40 -43.10 31.52
CA GLN A 153 -27.00 -44.42 31.98
C GLN A 153 -26.61 -44.45 33.47
N GLY A 154 -26.74 -43.33 34.19
CA GLY A 154 -26.36 -43.22 35.61
C GLY A 154 -24.88 -42.94 35.87
N LEU A 155 -24.08 -42.71 34.82
CA LEU A 155 -22.64 -42.44 34.89
C LEU A 155 -22.33 -40.94 34.92
N ILE A 156 -22.84 -40.23 35.93
CA ILE A 156 -22.80 -38.75 35.99
C ILE A 156 -21.42 -38.13 36.20
N LEU A 157 -20.43 -38.90 36.68
CA LEU A 157 -19.06 -38.43 36.91
C LEU A 157 -18.09 -38.82 35.77
N SER A 158 -18.57 -39.57 34.78
CA SER A 158 -17.73 -40.10 33.71
C SER A 158 -17.54 -39.06 32.60
N LYS A 159 -16.29 -38.78 32.25
CA LYS A 159 -15.95 -37.94 31.09
C LYS A 159 -15.74 -38.80 29.84
N PRO A 160 -16.05 -38.29 28.64
CA PRO A 160 -15.73 -38.99 27.40
C PRO A 160 -14.22 -39.19 27.28
N CYS A 161 -13.81 -40.35 26.77
CA CYS A 161 -12.41 -40.66 26.51
C CYS A 161 -11.83 -39.65 25.50
N MET A 162 -10.54 -39.31 25.63
CA MET A 162 -9.90 -38.33 24.73
C MET A 162 -10.01 -38.73 23.25
N GLY A 163 -9.75 -40.00 22.92
CA GLY A 163 -9.89 -40.50 21.55
C GLY A 163 -11.33 -40.43 21.02
N TYR A 164 -12.32 -40.72 21.86
CA TYR A 164 -13.74 -40.60 21.47
C TYR A 164 -14.11 -39.15 21.21
N CYS A 165 -13.69 -38.24 22.10
CA CYS A 165 -13.88 -36.80 21.94
C CYS A 165 -13.29 -36.27 20.63
N LEU A 166 -12.02 -36.59 20.38
CA LEU A 166 -11.34 -36.15 19.17
C LEU A 166 -12.02 -36.68 17.89
N ASN A 167 -12.50 -37.93 17.89
CA ASN A 167 -13.20 -38.48 16.73
C ASN A 167 -14.54 -37.78 16.45
N VAL A 168 -15.32 -37.48 17.50
CA VAL A 168 -16.58 -36.74 17.35
C VAL A 168 -16.32 -35.32 16.84
N ILE A 169 -15.37 -34.61 17.44
CA ILE A 169 -15.03 -33.23 17.05
C ILE A 169 -14.48 -33.17 15.63
N ARG A 170 -13.59 -34.09 15.22
CA ARG A 170 -13.10 -34.18 13.84
C ARG A 170 -14.23 -34.36 12.83
N GLY A 171 -15.21 -35.22 13.14
CA GLY A 171 -16.38 -35.39 12.29
C GLY A 171 -17.25 -34.13 12.20
N CYS A 172 -17.39 -33.40 13.31
CA CYS A 172 -18.15 -32.16 13.37
C CYS A 172 -17.47 -30.99 12.65
N LEU A 173 -16.14 -30.93 12.67
CA LEU A 173 -15.33 -29.86 12.07
C LEU A 173 -14.69 -30.26 10.73
N ALA A 174 -15.18 -31.33 10.09
CA ALA A 174 -14.59 -31.86 8.87
C ALA A 174 -14.47 -30.81 7.76
N TYR A 175 -15.52 -29.99 7.56
CA TYR A 175 -15.52 -28.91 6.58
C TYR A 175 -14.50 -27.81 6.90
N THR A 176 -14.33 -27.43 8.17
CA THR A 176 -13.31 -26.46 8.58
C THR A 176 -11.90 -27.02 8.38
N ALA A 177 -11.72 -28.32 8.63
CA ALA A 177 -10.44 -29.00 8.49
C ALA A 177 -9.95 -29.03 7.03
N GLU A 178 -10.84 -28.93 6.03
CA GLU A 178 -10.45 -28.80 4.62
C GLU A 178 -9.68 -27.50 4.35
N VAL A 179 -9.96 -26.44 5.11
CA VAL A 179 -9.31 -25.14 4.96
C VAL A 179 -7.94 -25.09 5.65
N ASP A 180 -7.69 -25.95 6.65
CA ASP A 180 -6.49 -25.90 7.51
C ASP A 180 -5.17 -25.91 6.72
N LEU A 181 -5.04 -26.79 5.72
CA LEU A 181 -3.82 -26.86 4.90
C LEU A 181 -3.57 -25.56 4.12
N HIS A 182 -4.63 -24.99 3.55
CA HIS A 182 -4.56 -23.72 2.82
C HIS A 182 -4.28 -22.55 3.75
N TRP A 183 -4.89 -22.58 4.94
CA TRP A 183 -4.68 -21.57 5.97
C TRP A 183 -3.25 -21.55 6.48
N GLN A 184 -2.65 -22.70 6.78
CA GLN A 184 -1.25 -22.79 7.20
C GLN A 184 -0.30 -22.23 6.13
N ARG A 185 -0.54 -22.56 4.86
CA ARG A 185 0.25 -22.02 3.74
C ARG A 185 0.07 -20.51 3.57
N TYR A 186 -1.16 -20.02 3.76
CA TYR A 186 -1.48 -18.60 3.73
C TYR A 186 -0.73 -17.85 4.84
N ILE A 187 -0.74 -18.34 6.08
CA ILE A 187 -0.01 -17.74 7.21
C ILE A 187 1.48 -17.71 6.94
N GLN A 188 2.07 -18.82 6.46
CA GLN A 188 3.49 -18.85 6.09
C GLN A 188 3.82 -17.80 5.01
N SER A 189 2.98 -17.71 3.97
CA SER A 189 3.18 -16.73 2.88
C SER A 189 3.08 -15.29 3.40
N LEU A 190 2.21 -15.04 4.38
CA LEU A 190 2.03 -13.73 5.00
C LEU A 190 3.24 -13.35 5.88
N GLU A 191 3.83 -14.32 6.58
CA GLU A 191 5.08 -14.13 7.35
C GLU A 191 6.27 -13.82 6.42
N GLU A 192 6.40 -14.57 5.32
CA GLU A 192 7.43 -14.34 4.30
C GLU A 192 7.28 -12.94 3.68
N LEU A 193 6.05 -12.53 3.36
CA LEU A 193 5.75 -11.19 2.83
C LEU A 193 6.07 -10.09 3.84
N SER A 194 5.66 -10.26 5.11
CA SER A 194 5.98 -9.34 6.21
C SER A 194 7.48 -9.19 6.39
N SER A 195 8.24 -10.29 6.34
CA SER A 195 9.69 -10.25 6.41
C SER A 195 10.31 -9.51 5.22
N ALA A 196 9.80 -9.73 4.00
CA ALA A 196 10.29 -9.05 2.79
C ALA A 196 9.98 -7.54 2.77
N MET A 197 8.95 -7.10 3.49
CA MET A 197 8.63 -5.67 3.65
C MET A 197 9.69 -4.93 4.47
N HIS A 198 10.41 -5.61 5.35
CA HIS A 198 11.51 -5.04 6.12
C HIS A 198 12.82 -5.14 5.33
N GLY A 199 13.44 -4.01 4.98
CA GLY A 199 14.70 -4.01 4.24
C GLY A 199 15.03 -2.70 3.53
N THR A 200 15.76 -2.77 2.41
CA THR A 200 16.22 -1.58 1.66
C THR A 200 15.10 -0.78 1.01
N TYR A 201 13.93 -1.40 0.82
CA TYR A 201 12.74 -0.78 0.25
C TYR A 201 11.59 -0.75 1.26
N ASP A 202 11.93 -0.70 2.55
CA ASP A 202 10.98 -0.49 3.62
C ASP A 202 10.11 0.74 3.32
N VAL A 203 8.80 0.59 3.52
CA VAL A 203 7.80 1.61 3.18
C VAL A 203 7.97 2.89 3.98
N GLU A 204 8.37 2.79 5.24
CA GLU A 204 8.69 3.96 6.05
C GLU A 204 9.90 4.67 5.46
N HIS A 205 10.96 3.92 5.18
CA HIS A 205 12.17 4.51 4.60
C HIS A 205 11.91 5.16 3.24
N VAL A 206 11.19 4.51 2.34
CA VAL A 206 10.94 5.02 0.98
C VAL A 206 10.03 6.25 1.00
N LEU A 207 8.93 6.22 1.76
CA LEU A 207 7.99 7.34 1.81
C LEU A 207 8.58 8.53 2.57
N LEU A 208 9.22 8.32 3.72
CA LEU A 208 9.81 9.43 4.48
C LEU A 208 10.98 10.09 3.76
N ASN A 209 11.70 9.37 2.88
CA ASN A 209 12.75 9.96 2.06
C ASN A 209 12.26 10.48 0.70
N PHE A 210 10.95 10.46 0.42
CA PHE A 210 10.41 10.95 -0.85
C PHE A 210 10.77 12.41 -1.10
N HIS A 211 10.73 13.26 -0.07
CA HIS A 211 11.14 14.67 -0.18
C HIS A 211 12.58 14.81 -0.71
N SER A 212 13.50 13.93 -0.31
CA SER A 212 14.89 13.97 -0.78
C SER A 212 14.96 13.66 -2.28
N LEU A 213 14.16 12.70 -2.76
CA LEU A 213 14.10 12.37 -4.19
C LEU A 213 13.48 13.52 -5.00
N VAL A 214 12.49 14.23 -4.44
CA VAL A 214 11.93 15.45 -5.04
C VAL A 214 12.99 16.55 -5.09
N ASN A 215 13.75 16.76 -4.00
CA ASN A 215 14.85 17.73 -3.97
C ASN A 215 15.90 17.42 -5.05
N ASP A 216 16.31 16.15 -5.18
CA ASP A 216 17.23 15.72 -6.24
C ASP A 216 16.67 16.02 -7.64
N ALA A 217 15.36 15.82 -7.85
CA ALA A 217 14.69 16.13 -9.11
C ALA A 217 14.76 17.62 -9.43
N LEU A 218 14.46 18.48 -8.45
CA LEU A 218 14.52 19.94 -8.59
C LEU A 218 15.94 20.42 -8.87
N MET A 219 16.94 19.82 -8.21
CA MET A 219 18.35 20.12 -8.47
C MET A 219 18.76 19.68 -9.88
N GLN A 220 18.32 18.51 -10.35
CA GLN A 220 18.57 18.06 -11.72
C GLN A 220 17.93 19.01 -12.76
N ALA A 221 16.69 19.46 -12.52
CA ALA A 221 16.00 20.41 -13.40
C ALA A 221 16.72 21.76 -13.47
N ARG A 222 17.28 22.22 -12.35
CA ARG A 222 18.12 23.43 -12.33
C ARG A 222 19.38 23.26 -13.18
N VAL A 223 20.04 22.11 -13.09
CA VAL A 223 21.26 21.81 -13.87
C VAL A 223 20.94 21.72 -15.36
N ASN A 224 19.85 21.07 -15.73
CA ASN A 224 19.42 20.93 -17.12
C ASN A 224 18.79 22.22 -17.70
N GLY A 225 18.44 23.18 -16.85
CA GLY A 225 17.71 24.40 -17.21
C GLY A 225 18.24 25.14 -18.45
N PRO A 226 19.55 25.44 -18.55
CA PRO A 226 20.11 26.15 -19.71
C PRO A 226 19.87 25.45 -21.05
N GLU A 227 20.05 24.12 -21.10
CA GLU A 227 19.80 23.33 -22.32
C GLU A 227 18.31 23.29 -22.68
N ILE A 228 17.43 23.32 -21.67
CA ILE A 228 15.98 23.28 -21.87
C ILE A 228 15.46 24.61 -22.43
N THR A 229 16.04 25.74 -22.04
CA THR A 229 15.64 27.06 -22.59
C THR A 229 16.06 27.28 -24.05
N GLU A 230 16.97 26.46 -24.57
CA GLU A 230 17.41 26.50 -25.98
C GLU A 230 16.59 25.58 -26.91
N GLN A 231 15.71 24.74 -26.35
CA GLN A 231 14.83 23.80 -27.06
C GLN A 231 13.41 24.36 -27.22
#